data_AF-A0A2G9T5R0-F1
#
_entry.id   AF-A0A2G9T5R0-F1
#
_cell.length_a   1.000
_cell.length_b   1.000
_cell.length_c   1.000
_cell.angle_alpha   90.00
_cell.angle_beta   90.00
_cell.angle_gamma   90.00
#
_symmetry.space_group_name_H-M   'P 1'
#
loop_
_entity.id
_entity.type
_entity.pdbx_description
1 polymer ?
#
loop_
_entity_poly.entity_id
_entity_poly.type
_entity_poly.pdbx_seq_one_letter_code
_entity_poly.pdbx_strand_id
1 'polypeptide(L)'
;MFIGDYHYQIPRREKVESSVLNARFKWMLELFVRNRGVWPENVVITRDGVSEGQYRMVVEDELFAIKEACQEYGNLHDRESWMPRFTVVVATKRHNARFFVEKRGIENPKPATVVDTDVVRNDITEFYMQSHHPVQ
;
A
#
# COMPACT_ATOMS: atom_id res chain seq x y z
N MET A 1 10.50 15.53 -0.74
CA MET A 1 10.62 15.03 -2.12
C MET A 1 10.32 13.54 -2.11
N PHE A 2 9.39 13.08 -2.93
CA PHE A 2 9.12 11.65 -3.12
C PHE A 2 9.96 11.14 -4.29
N ILE A 3 10.58 9.98 -4.14
CA ILE A 3 11.20 9.25 -5.23
C ILE A 3 10.06 8.51 -5.95
N GLY A 4 9.96 8.66 -7.25
CA GLY A 4 8.91 8.03 -8.06
C GLY A 4 9.49 7.42 -9.32
N ASP A 5 8.87 6.34 -9.78
CA ASP A 5 9.22 5.62 -10.99
C ASP A 5 7.95 5.03 -11.61
N TYR A 6 8.03 4.60 -12.87
CA TYR A 6 6.95 3.92 -13.58
C TYR A 6 7.47 2.75 -14.41
N HIS A 7 6.56 1.85 -14.76
CA HIS A 7 6.86 0.71 -15.61
C HIS A 7 5.65 0.40 -16.51
N TYR A 8 5.92 0.14 -17.78
CA TYR A 8 4.90 -0.32 -18.72
C TYR A 8 4.66 -1.81 -18.54
N GLN A 9 3.40 -2.21 -18.47
CA GLN A 9 3.03 -3.61 -18.31
C GLN A 9 2.00 -4.02 -19.36
N ILE A 10 1.82 -5.34 -19.49
CA ILE A 10 0.82 -5.92 -20.38
C ILE A 10 -0.57 -5.40 -20.00
N PRO A 11 -1.44 -5.07 -20.97
CA PRO A 11 -2.78 -4.56 -20.70
C PRO A 11 -3.60 -5.47 -19.76
N ARG A 12 -4.44 -4.86 -18.92
CA ARG A 12 -5.40 -5.53 -18.01
C ARG A 12 -4.76 -6.47 -16.98
N ARG A 13 -3.50 -6.25 -16.64
CA ARG A 13 -2.79 -6.98 -15.59
C ARG A 13 -2.63 -6.08 -14.37
N GLU A 14 -3.37 -6.38 -13.30
CA GLU A 14 -3.26 -5.60 -12.05
C GLU A 14 -2.01 -5.95 -11.25
N LYS A 15 -1.60 -7.23 -11.25
CA LYS A 15 -0.39 -7.70 -10.58
C LYS A 15 0.84 -7.07 -11.24
N VAL A 16 1.64 -6.36 -10.44
CA VAL A 16 2.95 -5.90 -10.89
C VAL A 16 3.90 -7.09 -10.94
N GLU A 17 4.73 -7.16 -11.97
CA GLU A 17 5.68 -8.26 -12.12
C GLU A 17 6.72 -8.24 -10.99
N SER A 18 6.98 -9.41 -10.39
CA SER A 18 7.89 -9.54 -9.24
C SER A 18 9.31 -9.08 -9.56
N SER A 19 9.81 -9.37 -10.77
CA SER A 19 11.14 -8.93 -11.25
C SER A 19 11.25 -7.39 -11.25
N VAL A 20 10.19 -6.72 -11.71
CA VAL A 20 10.08 -5.26 -11.77
C VAL A 20 10.01 -4.70 -10.35
N LEU A 21 9.13 -5.22 -9.50
CA LEU A 21 9.03 -4.77 -8.10
C LEU A 21 10.37 -4.90 -7.38
N ASN A 22 11.04 -6.04 -7.52
CA ASN A 22 12.33 -6.29 -6.90
C ASN A 22 13.38 -5.26 -7.36
N ALA A 23 13.55 -5.09 -8.67
CA ALA A 23 14.53 -4.16 -9.23
C ALA A 23 14.24 -2.71 -8.83
N ARG A 24 12.98 -2.27 -8.93
CA ARG A 24 12.57 -0.90 -8.57
C ARG A 24 12.70 -0.64 -7.08
N PHE A 25 12.37 -1.61 -6.23
CA PHE A 25 12.49 -1.46 -4.79
C PHE A 25 13.95 -1.33 -4.35
N LYS A 26 14.87 -2.13 -4.90
CA LYS A 26 16.31 -1.95 -4.66
C LYS A 26 16.81 -0.57 -5.07
N TRP A 27 16.39 -0.08 -6.24
CA TRP A 27 16.76 1.26 -6.69
C TRP A 27 16.22 2.36 -5.75
N MET A 28 14.98 2.23 -5.26
CA MET A 28 14.42 3.15 -4.28
C MET A 28 15.16 3.09 -2.93
N LEU A 29 15.57 1.91 -2.48
CA LEU A 29 16.39 1.74 -1.27
C LEU A 29 17.74 2.45 -1.41
N GLU A 30 18.43 2.25 -2.53
CA GLU A 30 19.71 2.90 -2.81
C GLU A 30 19.59 4.44 -2.75
N LEU A 31 18.57 5.00 -3.40
CA LEU A 31 18.31 6.43 -3.34
C LEU A 31 17.93 6.91 -1.93
N PHE A 32 17.15 6.12 -1.19
CA PHE A 32 16.78 6.46 0.18
C PHE A 32 18.02 6.52 1.08
N VAL A 33 18.84 5.47 1.07
CA VAL A 33 20.05 5.36 1.89
C VAL A 33 21.03 6.46 1.52
N ARG A 34 21.27 6.70 0.22
CA ARG A 34 22.13 7.79 -0.25
C ARG A 34 21.67 9.16 0.24
N ASN A 35 20.37 9.42 0.21
CA ASN A 35 19.82 10.74 0.56
C ASN A 35 19.62 10.95 2.06
N ARG A 36 19.45 9.88 2.83
CA ARG A 36 19.13 9.94 4.27
C ARG A 36 20.28 9.51 5.18
N GLY A 37 21.27 8.79 4.65
CA GLY A 37 22.37 8.21 5.40
C GLY A 37 21.97 7.05 6.32
N VAL A 38 20.71 6.61 6.26
CA VAL A 38 20.15 5.56 7.11
C VAL A 38 19.30 4.60 6.27
N TRP A 39 19.22 3.36 6.73
CA TRP A 39 18.39 2.34 6.12
C TRP A 39 16.99 2.35 6.77
N PRO A 40 15.92 2.09 6.02
CA PRO A 40 14.59 2.10 6.59
C PRO A 40 14.41 0.90 7.54
N GLU A 41 13.80 1.15 8.70
CA GLU A 41 13.37 0.10 9.65
C GLU A 41 11.89 -0.25 9.50
N ASN A 42 11.09 0.67 8.97
CA ASN A 42 9.67 0.52 8.74
C ASN A 42 9.35 0.95 7.31
N VAL A 43 8.54 0.15 6.62
CA VAL A 43 8.06 0.44 5.27
C VAL A 43 6.54 0.29 5.26
N VAL A 44 5.85 1.38 4.91
CA VAL A 44 4.41 1.38 4.70
C VAL A 44 4.14 1.38 3.20
N ILE A 45 3.40 0.38 2.73
CA ILE A 45 3.03 0.21 1.32
C ILE A 45 1.54 0.49 1.20
N THR A 46 1.17 1.54 0.48
CA THR A 46 -0.21 1.79 0.07
C THR A 46 -0.44 1.24 -1.33
N ARG A 47 -1.27 0.20 -1.46
CA ARG A 47 -1.59 -0.46 -2.73
C ARG A 47 -2.98 -0.06 -3.21
N ASP A 48 -3.04 0.70 -4.30
CA ASP A 48 -4.30 1.09 -4.97
C ASP A 48 -4.59 0.16 -6.15
N GLY A 49 -5.85 0.04 -6.58
CA GLY A 49 -6.21 -0.61 -7.85
C GLY A 49 -6.42 -2.13 -7.81
N VAL A 50 -6.51 -2.75 -6.64
CA VAL A 50 -6.85 -4.18 -6.52
C VAL A 50 -8.22 -4.39 -5.90
N SER A 51 -8.87 -5.47 -6.32
CA SER A 51 -10.10 -5.97 -5.72
C SER A 51 -9.82 -6.94 -4.58
N GLU A 52 -10.84 -7.22 -3.77
CA GLU A 52 -10.76 -8.11 -2.61
C GLU A 52 -10.15 -9.47 -2.92
N GLY A 53 -10.57 -10.10 -4.02
CA GLY A 53 -10.06 -11.41 -4.46
C GLY A 53 -8.56 -11.41 -4.82
N GLN A 54 -7.92 -10.25 -4.87
CA GLN A 54 -6.51 -10.08 -5.20
C GLN A 54 -5.65 -9.74 -3.98
N TYR A 55 -6.20 -9.63 -2.77
CA TYR A 55 -5.44 -9.31 -1.56
C TYR A 55 -4.33 -10.33 -1.30
N ARG A 56 -4.65 -11.61 -1.52
CA ARG A 56 -3.67 -12.70 -1.39
C ARG A 56 -2.50 -12.52 -2.37
N MET A 57 -2.76 -12.10 -3.61
CA MET A 57 -1.71 -11.82 -4.60
C MET A 57 -0.79 -10.68 -4.13
N VAL A 58 -1.35 -9.62 -3.55
CA VAL A 58 -0.53 -8.50 -3.02
C VAL A 58 0.42 -8.98 -1.92
N VAL A 59 -0.04 -9.86 -1.02
CA VAL A 59 0.77 -10.35 0.09
C VAL A 59 1.75 -11.45 -0.33
N GLU A 60 1.30 -12.46 -1.07
CA GLU A 60 2.10 -13.62 -1.44
C GLU A 60 3.07 -13.35 -2.59
N ASP A 61 2.72 -12.44 -3.51
CA ASP A 61 3.56 -12.16 -4.69
C ASP A 61 4.27 -10.82 -4.59
N GLU A 62 3.53 -9.71 -4.43
CA GLU A 62 4.12 -8.37 -4.52
C GLU A 62 4.98 -8.04 -3.29
N LEU A 63 4.44 -8.27 -2.08
CA LEU A 63 5.20 -8.07 -0.84
C LEU A 63 6.38 -9.06 -0.73
N PHE A 64 6.21 -10.29 -1.24
CA PHE A 64 7.31 -11.26 -1.27
C PHE A 64 8.46 -10.75 -2.15
N ALA A 65 8.18 -10.28 -3.36
CA ALA A 65 9.20 -9.72 -4.25
C ALA A 65 9.93 -8.51 -3.64
N ILE A 66 9.21 -7.68 -2.87
CA ILE A 66 9.79 -6.55 -2.13
C ILE A 66 10.70 -7.03 -0.99
N LYS A 67 10.30 -8.07 -0.26
CA LYS A 67 11.14 -8.67 0.79
C LYS A 67 12.40 -9.31 0.22
N GLU A 68 12.31 -10.00 -0.91
CA GLU A 68 13.48 -10.52 -1.64
C GLU A 68 14.42 -9.39 -2.03
N ALA A 69 13.90 -8.27 -2.55
CA ALA A 69 14.72 -7.09 -2.84
C ALA A 69 15.45 -6.55 -1.61
N CYS A 70 14.80 -6.50 -0.44
CA CYS A 70 15.46 -6.11 0.80
C CYS A 70 16.58 -7.08 1.19
N GLN A 71 16.33 -8.38 1.09
CA GLN A 71 17.33 -9.41 1.42
C GLN A 71 18.54 -9.32 0.49
N GLU A 72 18.31 -9.23 -0.83
CA GLU A 72 19.36 -9.05 -1.81
C GLU A 72 20.16 -7.76 -1.57
N TYR A 73 19.47 -6.65 -1.30
CA TYR A 73 20.11 -5.37 -0.98
C TYR A 73 20.95 -5.48 0.30
N GLY A 74 20.44 -6.10 1.36
CA GLY A 74 21.19 -6.37 2.59
C GLY A 74 22.47 -7.16 2.32
N ASN A 75 22.37 -8.25 1.53
CA ASN A 75 23.52 -9.08 1.18
C ASN A 75 24.57 -8.33 0.36
N LEU A 76 24.16 -7.46 -0.57
CA LEU A 76 25.08 -6.68 -1.40
C LEU A 76 25.87 -5.61 -0.65
N HIS A 77 25.43 -5.24 0.55
CA HIS A 77 26.03 -4.18 1.38
C HIS A 77 26.43 -4.67 2.78
N ASP A 78 26.80 -5.95 2.89
CA ASP A 78 27.32 -6.59 4.12
C ASP A 78 26.38 -6.45 5.35
N ARG A 79 25.07 -6.46 5.10
CA ARG A 79 24.02 -6.32 6.11
C ARG A 79 22.95 -7.40 5.97
N GLU A 80 23.38 -8.66 5.89
CA GLU A 80 22.56 -9.84 5.59
C GLU A 80 21.33 -10.03 6.51
N SER A 81 21.41 -9.57 7.76
CA SER A 81 20.32 -9.68 8.75
C SER A 81 19.30 -8.55 8.70
N TRP A 82 19.47 -7.56 7.82
CA TRP A 82 18.54 -6.44 7.74
C TRP A 82 17.26 -6.81 7.00
N MET A 83 16.13 -6.59 7.67
CA MET A 83 14.79 -6.68 7.09
C MET A 83 13.89 -5.64 7.76
N PRO A 84 13.30 -4.68 7.01
CA PRO A 84 12.38 -3.72 7.60
C PRO A 84 11.06 -4.39 7.98
N ARG A 85 10.35 -3.79 8.93
CA ARG A 85 8.96 -4.14 9.23
C ARG A 85 8.05 -3.57 8.14
N PHE A 86 7.15 -4.40 7.62
CA PHE A 86 6.22 -4.00 6.57
C PHE A 86 4.81 -3.84 7.10
N THR A 87 4.13 -2.79 6.64
CA THR A 87 2.69 -2.63 6.77
C THR A 87 2.12 -2.38 5.38
N VAL A 88 1.24 -3.27 4.93
CA VAL A 88 0.56 -3.14 3.63
C VAL A 88 -0.86 -2.66 3.89
N VAL A 89 -1.21 -1.53 3.28
CA VAL A 89 -2.56 -0.95 3.31
C VAL A 89 -3.11 -0.98 1.89
N VAL A 90 -4.13 -1.79 1.66
CA VAL A 90 -4.83 -1.79 0.37
C VAL A 90 -5.89 -0.69 0.39
N ALA A 91 -5.78 0.27 -0.52
CA ALA A 91 -6.69 1.41 -0.61
C ALA A 91 -7.68 1.21 -1.76
N THR A 92 -8.91 0.83 -1.45
CA THR A 92 -9.98 0.69 -2.44
C THR A 92 -10.86 1.93 -2.45
N LYS A 93 -10.75 2.77 -3.49
CA LYS A 93 -11.55 4.01 -3.63
C LYS A 93 -12.89 3.82 -4.34
N ARG A 94 -13.02 2.73 -5.10
CA ARG A 94 -14.21 2.43 -5.93
C ARG A 94 -14.94 1.24 -5.33
N HIS A 95 -15.91 1.51 -4.46
CA HIS A 95 -16.75 0.51 -3.79
C HIS A 95 -18.20 1.01 -3.69
N ASN A 96 -19.10 0.10 -3.29
CA ASN A 96 -20.53 0.37 -3.16
C ASN A 96 -20.97 0.82 -1.76
N ALA A 97 -20.10 0.74 -0.74
CA ALA A 97 -20.42 1.27 0.59
C ALA A 97 -20.65 2.78 0.53
N ARG A 98 -21.72 3.25 1.18
CA ARG A 98 -22.11 4.66 1.33
C ARG A 98 -22.50 4.90 2.78
N PHE A 99 -21.97 5.97 3.36
CA PHE A 99 -22.22 6.37 4.75
C PHE A 99 -22.94 7.71 4.76
N PHE A 100 -23.87 7.89 5.68
CA PHE A 100 -24.68 9.09 5.80
C PHE A 100 -24.81 9.47 7.26
N VAL A 101 -24.95 10.77 7.54
CA VAL A 101 -25.32 11.28 8.86
C VAL A 101 -26.69 11.93 8.79
N GLU A 102 -27.55 11.60 9.74
CA GLU A 102 -28.88 12.21 9.85
C GLU A 102 -28.81 13.42 10.79
N LYS A 103 -29.12 14.61 10.24
CA LYS A 103 -29.22 15.86 11.01
C LYS A 103 -30.53 16.57 10.70
N ARG A 104 -30.51 17.45 9.69
CA ARG A 104 -31.70 18.14 9.14
C ARG A 104 -32.05 17.60 7.75
N GLY A 105 -31.71 16.34 7.52
CA GLY A 105 -31.68 15.68 6.22
C GLY A 105 -30.55 14.65 6.15
N ILE A 106 -30.41 14.02 4.98
CA ILE A 106 -29.31 13.10 4.65
C ILE A 106 -28.11 13.94 4.20
N GLU A 107 -27.03 13.93 5.00
CA GLU A 107 -25.77 14.60 4.68
C GLU A 107 -24.62 13.59 4.60
N ASN A 108 -23.57 13.96 3.85
CA ASN A 108 -22.32 13.19 3.89
C ASN A 108 -21.62 13.36 5.25
N PRO A 109 -20.89 12.33 5.72
CA PRO A 109 -20.03 12.46 6.89
C PRO A 109 -18.98 13.56 6.71
N LYS A 110 -18.47 14.06 7.84
CA LYS A 110 -17.37 15.03 7.82
C LYS A 110 -16.08 14.36 7.30
N PRO A 111 -15.14 15.13 6.73
CA PRO A 111 -13.79 14.63 6.49
C PRO A 111 -13.19 14.05 7.77
N ALA A 112 -12.40 13.00 7.62
CA ALA A 112 -11.84 12.18 8.68
C ALA A 112 -12.84 11.37 9.51
N THR A 113 -14.10 11.21 9.09
CA THR A 113 -14.97 10.16 9.66
C THR A 113 -14.40 8.79 9.31
N VAL A 114 -14.23 7.95 10.34
CA VAL A 114 -13.79 6.56 10.24
C VAL A 114 -14.92 5.63 10.68
N VAL A 115 -15.10 4.53 9.97
CA VAL A 115 -15.97 3.42 10.34
C VAL A 115 -15.13 2.14 10.34
N ASP A 116 -14.81 1.63 11.51
CA ASP A 116 -13.96 0.46 11.75
C ASP A 116 -14.68 -0.66 12.54
N THR A 117 -15.99 -0.51 12.74
CA THR A 117 -16.86 -1.49 13.40
C THR A 117 -18.12 -1.76 12.58
N ASP A 118 -18.83 -2.83 12.95
CA ASP A 118 -20.19 -3.23 12.50
C ASP A 118 -20.36 -3.61 11.02
N VAL A 119 -19.81 -2.83 10.10
CA VAL A 119 -19.93 -3.00 8.63
C VAL A 119 -18.58 -3.18 7.95
N VAL A 120 -17.58 -3.60 8.72
CA VAL A 120 -16.26 -4.00 8.24
C VAL A 120 -16.10 -5.51 8.32
N ARG A 121 -15.12 -6.03 7.58
CA ARG A 121 -14.72 -7.43 7.66
C ARG A 121 -14.21 -7.81 9.05
N ASN A 122 -14.52 -9.04 9.47
CA ASN A 122 -14.08 -9.60 10.75
C ASN A 122 -12.80 -10.44 10.63
N ASP A 123 -12.37 -10.78 9.42
CA ASP A 123 -11.24 -11.66 9.14
C ASP A 123 -9.96 -10.90 8.75
N ILE A 124 -10.07 -9.61 8.43
CA ILE A 124 -8.95 -8.70 8.16
C ILE A 124 -9.15 -7.37 8.87
N THR A 125 -8.06 -6.65 9.12
CA THR A 125 -8.13 -5.27 9.62
C THR A 125 -8.59 -4.35 8.49
N GLU A 126 -9.87 -3.99 8.52
CA GLU A 126 -10.52 -3.12 7.54
C GLU A 126 -11.14 -1.90 8.23
N PHE A 127 -11.12 -0.76 7.56
CA PHE A 127 -11.86 0.43 7.95
C PHE A 127 -12.23 1.23 6.71
N TYR A 128 -13.34 1.96 6.81
CA TYR A 128 -13.74 2.97 5.84
C TYR A 128 -13.36 4.35 6.38
N MET A 129 -12.87 5.22 5.50
CA MET A 129 -12.53 6.59 5.87
C MET A 129 -13.04 7.59 4.83
N GLN A 130 -13.85 8.55 5.27
CA GLN A 130 -14.19 9.71 4.47
C GLN A 130 -13.02 10.72 4.51
N SER A 131 -12.04 10.55 3.64
CA SER A 131 -10.80 11.33 3.68
C SER A 131 -10.94 12.78 3.21
N HIS A 132 -12.00 13.12 2.51
CA HIS A 132 -12.17 14.41 1.84
C HIS A 132 -13.57 14.99 2.09
N HIS A 133 -13.70 16.30 1.86
CA HIS A 133 -15.01 16.95 1.80
C HIS A 133 -15.66 16.58 0.46
N PRO A 134 -16.81 15.88 0.45
CA PRO A 134 -17.49 15.59 -0.79
C PRO A 134 -18.14 16.86 -1.32
N VAL A 135 -17.62 17.37 -2.43
CA VAL A 135 -18.06 18.62 -3.07
C VAL A 135 -19.17 18.36 -4.10
N GLN A 136 -19.21 17.17 -4.71
CA GLN A 136 -20.23 16.76 -5.67
C GLN A 136 -20.21 15.24 -5.92
#